data_AF-A0A7Y2GYK9-F1
#
_entry.id   AF-A0A7Y2GYK9-F1
#
_cell.length_a   1.000
_cell.length_b   1.000
_cell.length_c   1.000
_cell.angle_alpha   90.00
_cell.angle_beta   90.00
_cell.angle_gamma   90.00
#
_symmetry.space_group_name_H-M   'P 1'
#
loop_
_entity.id
_entity.type
_entity.pdbx_description
1 polymer ?
#
loop_
_entity_poly.entity_id
_entity_poly.type
_entity_poly.pdbx_seq_one_letter_code
_entity_poly.pdbx_strand_id
1 'polypeptide(L)'
;MSRFNILFIGILFLLPSIKVDAQNDTLDYFKKDYLRFENRVYVDHIRSVKFELNGVDLSDPIIDLKGQGQLRLSFDDFLDETMQYTYTIQHCNANWDPSNIMETQYIEGFNNDQIVDYDFSFNTLQPYTHFYLLFPNNRVSPKIA
;
A
#
# COMPACT_ATOMS: atom_id res chain seq x y z
N MET A 1 -12.60 -29.50 75.96
CA MET A 1 -13.37 -28.87 74.87
C MET A 1 -13.40 -29.83 73.68
N SER A 2 -14.54 -29.86 72.99
CA SER A 2 -15.11 -30.98 72.22
C SER A 2 -14.44 -31.33 70.88
N ARG A 3 -14.67 -32.58 70.44
CA ARG A 3 -14.31 -33.21 69.15
C ARG A 3 -14.96 -32.52 67.95
N PHE A 4 -14.34 -32.59 66.77
CA PHE A 4 -15.06 -32.48 65.49
C PHE A 4 -14.43 -33.37 64.40
N ASN A 5 -15.20 -34.35 63.93
CA ASN A 5 -14.91 -35.16 62.74
C ASN A 5 -15.18 -34.31 61.49
N ILE A 6 -14.31 -34.39 60.49
CA ILE A 6 -14.62 -33.85 59.15
C ILE A 6 -14.64 -35.02 58.16
N LEU A 7 -15.84 -35.21 57.61
CA LEU A 7 -16.22 -36.18 56.58
C LEU A 7 -15.52 -35.84 55.26
N PHE A 8 -14.86 -36.81 54.62
CA PHE A 8 -14.41 -36.68 53.22
C PHE A 8 -15.63 -36.83 52.29
N ILE A 9 -16.12 -35.72 51.73
CA ILE A 9 -17.07 -35.75 50.62
C ILE A 9 -16.27 -35.61 49.34
N GLY A 10 -16.05 -36.74 48.66
CA GLY A 10 -15.43 -36.76 47.34
C GLY A 10 -16.39 -36.21 46.30
N ILE A 11 -16.13 -35.01 45.80
CA ILE A 11 -16.76 -34.49 44.59
C ILE A 11 -15.92 -34.99 43.41
N LEU A 12 -16.44 -36.01 42.73
CA LEU A 12 -16.00 -36.46 41.42
C LEU A 12 -16.25 -35.32 40.42
N PHE A 13 -15.24 -34.49 40.18
CA PHE A 13 -15.25 -33.54 39.06
C PHE A 13 -15.18 -34.36 37.75
N LEU A 14 -16.35 -34.74 37.24
CA LEU A 14 -16.52 -35.01 35.81
C LEU A 14 -16.35 -33.67 35.10
N LEU A 15 -15.11 -33.31 34.77
CA LEU A 15 -14.85 -32.19 33.88
C LEU A 15 -15.54 -32.52 32.55
N PRO A 16 -16.56 -31.76 32.11
CA PRO A 16 -16.96 -31.86 30.72
C PRO A 16 -15.73 -31.47 29.89
N SER A 17 -15.38 -32.26 28.88
CA SER A 17 -14.35 -31.90 27.91
C SER A 17 -14.71 -30.55 27.33
N ILE A 18 -14.08 -29.48 27.81
CA ILE A 18 -14.15 -28.17 27.18
C ILE A 18 -13.56 -28.41 25.80
N LYS A 19 -14.39 -28.31 24.76
CA LYS A 19 -13.90 -28.19 23.40
C LYS A 19 -13.20 -26.84 23.34
N VAL A 20 -11.88 -26.87 23.50
CA VAL A 20 -11.02 -25.76 23.18
C VAL A 20 -10.94 -25.75 21.67
N ASP A 21 -11.85 -25.01 21.03
CA ASP A 21 -11.62 -24.58 19.66
C ASP A 21 -10.51 -23.54 19.74
N ALA A 22 -9.27 -24.00 19.54
CA ALA A 22 -8.14 -23.12 19.31
C ALA A 22 -8.54 -22.21 18.14
N GLN A 23 -8.51 -20.90 18.41
CA GLN A 23 -8.81 -19.88 17.42
C GLN A 23 -8.07 -20.22 16.12
N ASN A 24 -8.83 -20.54 15.07
CA ASN A 24 -8.28 -20.66 13.73
C ASN A 24 -8.12 -19.22 13.20
N ASP A 25 -7.24 -18.48 13.85
CA ASP A 25 -6.92 -17.09 13.56
C ASP A 25 -5.56 -17.08 12.86
N THR A 26 -5.56 -17.58 11.61
CA THR A 26 -4.49 -17.24 10.69
C THR A 26 -4.65 -15.76 10.38
N LEU A 27 -3.93 -14.92 11.13
CA LEU A 27 -3.84 -13.47 10.97
C LEU A 27 -3.78 -13.06 9.49
N ASP A 28 -4.89 -12.60 8.93
CA ASP A 28 -4.95 -11.90 7.64
C ASP A 28 -4.08 -10.63 7.63
N TYR A 29 -3.71 -10.12 8.82
CA TYR A 29 -2.82 -8.98 9.03
C TYR A 29 -1.44 -9.11 8.35
N PHE A 30 -0.96 -10.35 8.11
CA PHE A 30 0.34 -10.63 7.49
C PHE A 30 0.26 -11.10 6.03
N LYS A 31 -0.85 -10.85 5.33
CA LYS A 31 -0.88 -11.13 3.89
C LYS A 31 0.06 -10.16 3.18
N LYS A 32 1.28 -10.62 2.89
CA LYS A 32 2.37 -9.84 2.27
C LYS A 32 1.91 -9.15 0.98
N ASP A 33 1.06 -9.83 0.23
CA ASP A 33 0.58 -9.40 -1.08
C ASP A 33 -0.80 -8.71 -1.02
N TYR A 34 -1.26 -8.30 0.16
CA TYR A 34 -2.47 -7.49 0.27
C TYR A 34 -2.20 -6.05 -0.17
N LEU A 35 -2.83 -5.64 -1.27
CA LEU A 35 -2.78 -4.28 -1.79
C LEU A 35 -3.52 -3.34 -0.83
N ARG A 36 -2.79 -2.34 -0.33
CA ARG A 36 -3.30 -1.24 0.50
C ARG A 36 -3.26 0.04 -0.31
N PHE A 37 -4.34 0.82 -0.25
CA PHE A 37 -4.46 2.13 -0.91
C PHE A 37 -3.90 3.27 -0.04
N GLU A 38 -2.74 3.02 0.55
CA GLU A 38 -1.95 3.95 1.36
C GLU A 38 -0.52 4.03 0.80
N ASN A 39 0.28 5.01 1.23
CA ASN A 39 1.68 5.08 0.84
C ASN A 39 2.45 3.86 1.38
N ARG A 40 2.86 2.96 0.47
CA ARG A 40 3.55 1.72 0.83
C ARG A 40 4.42 1.21 -0.30
N VAL A 41 5.60 0.71 0.06
CA VAL A 41 6.51 -0.02 -0.82
C VAL A 41 6.40 -1.51 -0.55
N TYR A 42 6.21 -2.32 -1.60
CA TYR A 42 5.95 -3.76 -1.49
C TYR A 42 7.16 -4.64 -1.83
N VAL A 43 8.18 -4.08 -2.48
CA VAL A 43 9.36 -4.80 -2.96
C VAL A 43 10.64 -4.10 -2.49
N ASP A 44 11.64 -4.87 -2.07
CA ASP A 44 12.81 -4.33 -1.37
C ASP A 44 13.82 -3.59 -2.26
N HIS A 45 13.73 -3.81 -3.58
CA HIS A 45 14.58 -3.17 -4.59
C HIS A 45 14.09 -1.77 -4.98
N ILE A 46 12.84 -1.42 -4.64
CA ILE A 46 12.30 -0.07 -4.86
C ILE A 46 12.54 0.76 -3.61
N ARG A 47 13.20 1.90 -3.76
CA ARG A 47 13.47 2.83 -2.65
C ARG A 47 13.25 4.28 -3.06
N SER A 48 13.37 5.16 -2.08
CA SER A 48 13.28 6.62 -2.26
C SER A 48 11.97 7.09 -2.91
N VAL A 49 10.86 6.36 -2.71
CA VAL A 49 9.57 6.71 -3.32
C VAL A 49 9.12 8.07 -2.81
N LYS A 50 8.87 9.00 -3.74
CA LYS A 50 8.34 10.34 -3.47
C LYS A 50 7.17 10.62 -4.39
N PHE A 51 6.18 11.31 -3.86
CA PHE A 51 5.07 11.87 -4.62
C PHE A 51 4.78 13.27 -4.12
N GLU A 52 5.10 14.27 -4.94
CA GLU A 52 5.17 15.68 -4.55
C GLU A 52 4.80 16.57 -5.74
N LEU A 53 4.55 17.87 -5.51
CA LEU A 53 4.43 18.85 -6.59
C LEU A 53 5.74 18.91 -7.40
N ASN A 54 5.63 18.94 -8.72
CA ASN A 54 6.77 19.00 -9.61
C ASN A 54 7.61 20.26 -9.36
N GLY A 55 8.87 20.06 -8.97
CA GLY A 55 9.82 21.14 -8.66
C GLY A 55 9.68 21.73 -7.26
N VAL A 56 8.86 21.15 -6.37
CA VAL A 56 8.74 21.57 -4.97
C VAL A 56 8.95 20.38 -4.04
N ASP A 57 10.19 20.20 -3.62
CA ASP A 57 10.60 19.09 -2.75
C ASP A 57 9.80 19.06 -1.44
N LEU A 58 9.42 17.86 -1.01
CA LEU A 58 8.72 17.59 0.26
C LEU A 58 7.36 18.26 0.38
N SER A 59 6.74 18.62 -0.75
CA SER A 59 5.38 19.14 -0.78
C SER A 59 4.33 18.03 -0.69
N ASP A 60 3.13 18.40 -0.23
CA ASP A 60 1.99 17.51 -0.29
C ASP A 60 1.55 17.28 -1.75
N PRO A 61 1.19 16.05 -2.15
CA PRO A 61 0.81 15.74 -3.52
C PRO A 61 -0.62 16.15 -3.85
N ILE A 62 -0.90 17.46 -3.79
CA ILE A 62 -2.23 18.04 -4.00
C ILE A 62 -2.15 19.06 -5.14
N ILE A 63 -3.00 18.89 -6.16
CA ILE A 63 -3.12 19.81 -7.29
C ILE A 63 -4.59 20.16 -7.54
N ASP A 64 -4.84 21.33 -8.13
CA ASP A 64 -6.16 21.71 -8.61
C ASP A 64 -6.53 20.95 -9.88
N LEU A 65 -7.74 20.38 -9.94
CA LEU A 65 -8.23 19.56 -11.07
C LEU A 65 -8.17 20.28 -12.44
N LYS A 66 -8.37 21.60 -12.45
CA LYS A 66 -8.29 22.45 -13.66
C LYS A 66 -7.10 23.42 -13.61
N GLY A 67 -6.15 23.16 -12.71
CA GLY A 67 -4.94 23.94 -12.56
C GLY A 67 -3.86 23.57 -13.55
N GLN A 68 -2.71 24.22 -13.41
CA GLN A 68 -1.49 23.90 -14.15
C GLN A 68 -0.51 23.06 -13.32
N GLY A 69 -0.88 22.71 -12.08
CA GLY A 69 -0.05 21.91 -11.20
C GLY A 69 0.15 20.50 -11.75
N GLN A 70 1.36 19.99 -11.60
CA GLN A 70 1.69 18.59 -11.86
C GLN A 70 2.34 18.00 -10.62
N LEU A 71 2.04 16.73 -10.38
CA LEU A 71 2.68 15.88 -9.40
C LEU A 71 3.82 15.10 -10.08
N ARG A 72 4.88 14.87 -9.34
CA ARG A 72 6.02 14.04 -9.71
C ARG A 72 6.06 12.83 -8.79
N LEU A 73 5.79 11.65 -9.34
CA LEU A 73 6.14 10.38 -8.71
C LEU A 73 7.59 10.08 -9.09
N SER A 74 8.44 9.73 -8.12
CA SER A 74 9.80 9.26 -8.41
C SER A 74 10.22 8.16 -7.45
N PHE A 75 11.10 7.27 -7.91
CA PHE A 75 11.64 6.17 -7.12
C PHE A 75 12.93 5.65 -7.75
N ASP A 76 13.72 4.93 -6.95
CA ASP A 76 14.96 4.29 -7.38
C ASP A 76 14.75 2.77 -7.41
N ASP A 77 15.12 2.14 -8.52
CA ASP A 77 15.20 0.69 -8.68
C ASP A 77 16.65 0.22 -8.59
N PHE A 78 16.94 -0.67 -7.65
CA PHE A 78 18.27 -1.22 -7.37
C PHE A 78 18.53 -2.58 -8.04
N LEU A 79 17.67 -3.03 -8.96
CA LEU A 79 17.94 -4.19 -9.78
C LEU A 79 19.00 -3.88 -10.84
N ASP A 80 19.83 -4.90 -11.13
CA ASP A 80 20.87 -4.82 -12.16
C ASP A 80 20.31 -4.95 -13.59
N GLU A 81 19.03 -5.32 -13.72
CA GLU A 81 18.34 -5.50 -15.00
C GLU A 81 17.42 -4.31 -15.32
N THR A 82 17.20 -4.06 -16.61
CA THR A 82 16.25 -3.04 -17.04
C THR A 82 14.83 -3.55 -16.86
N MET A 83 14.12 -2.94 -15.91
CA MET A 83 12.71 -3.20 -15.65
C MET A 83 11.80 -2.27 -16.44
N GLN A 84 10.58 -2.73 -16.70
CA GLN A 84 9.50 -1.91 -17.26
C GLN A 84 8.39 -1.80 -16.23
N TYR A 85 8.13 -0.57 -15.78
CA TYR A 85 7.07 -0.28 -14.82
C TYR A 85 5.85 0.34 -15.51
N THR A 86 4.67 -0.08 -15.07
CA THR A 86 3.38 0.52 -15.46
C THR A 86 2.71 1.09 -14.22
N TYR A 87 1.87 2.10 -14.40
CA TYR A 87 1.14 2.74 -13.31
C TYR A 87 -0.37 2.73 -13.54
N THR A 88 -1.12 2.70 -12.46
CA THR A 88 -2.58 2.74 -12.44
C THR A 88 -3.04 3.79 -11.42
N ILE A 89 -4.05 4.57 -11.78
CA ILE A 89 -4.76 5.50 -10.92
C ILE A 89 -6.04 4.84 -10.43
N GLN A 90 -6.17 4.73 -9.10
CA GLN A 90 -7.38 4.25 -8.44
C GLN A 90 -8.07 5.42 -7.77
N HIS A 91 -9.34 5.65 -8.11
CA HIS A 91 -10.17 6.60 -7.36
C HIS A 91 -10.61 5.96 -6.03
N CYS A 92 -10.46 6.70 -4.93
CA CYS A 92 -10.88 6.28 -3.59
C CYS A 92 -11.95 7.24 -3.03
N ASN A 93 -12.73 6.77 -2.06
CA ASN A 93 -13.60 7.63 -1.25
C ASN A 93 -12.80 8.34 -0.13
N ALA A 94 -13.47 9.14 0.69
CA ALA A 94 -12.83 9.89 1.78
C ALA A 94 -12.16 9.00 2.86
N ASN A 95 -12.52 7.72 2.94
CA ASN A 95 -11.90 6.74 3.84
C ASN A 95 -10.72 6.00 3.17
N TRP A 96 -10.33 6.38 1.96
CA TRP A 96 -9.32 5.72 1.13
C TRP A 96 -9.68 4.30 0.66
N ASP A 97 -10.96 3.94 0.67
CA ASP A 97 -11.43 2.72 0.01
C ASP A 97 -11.70 2.98 -1.48
N PRO A 98 -11.39 2.05 -2.40
CA PRO A 98 -11.76 2.16 -3.80
C PRO A 98 -13.23 2.53 -3.98
N SER A 99 -13.50 3.56 -4.78
CA SER A 99 -14.88 3.96 -5.06
C SER A 99 -15.53 3.04 -6.09
N ASN A 100 -16.86 3.08 -6.17
CA ASN A 100 -17.64 2.36 -7.20
C ASN A 100 -17.75 3.15 -8.51
N ILE A 101 -16.94 4.19 -8.71
CA ILE A 101 -16.94 5.02 -9.91
C ILE A 101 -16.19 4.28 -11.02
N MET A 102 -16.76 4.26 -12.22
CA MET A 102 -16.09 3.63 -13.35
C MET A 102 -14.87 4.45 -13.77
N GLU A 103 -13.79 3.76 -14.17
CA GLU A 103 -12.53 4.38 -14.60
C GLU A 103 -12.73 5.52 -15.62
N THR A 104 -13.56 5.28 -16.64
CA THR A 104 -13.87 6.26 -17.70
C THR A 104 -14.58 7.52 -17.19
N GLN A 105 -15.09 7.50 -15.95
CA GLN A 105 -15.71 8.66 -15.31
C GLN A 105 -14.70 9.53 -14.57
N TYR A 106 -13.62 8.96 -14.02
CA TYR A 106 -12.65 9.71 -13.22
C TYR A 106 -11.30 9.98 -13.90
N ILE A 107 -10.94 9.24 -14.94
CA ILE A 107 -9.80 9.55 -15.81
C ILE A 107 -10.21 9.72 -17.27
N GLU A 108 -9.43 10.53 -17.97
CA GLU A 108 -9.33 10.56 -19.42
C GLU A 108 -8.01 9.89 -19.83
N GLY A 109 -8.06 9.00 -20.83
CA GLY A 109 -6.91 8.20 -21.25
C GLY A 109 -7.03 6.72 -20.93
N PHE A 110 -5.89 6.02 -20.91
CA PHE A 110 -5.81 4.61 -20.56
C PHE A 110 -5.09 4.45 -19.22
N ASN A 111 -5.80 3.95 -18.22
CA ASN A 111 -5.17 3.47 -17.00
C ASN A 111 -4.30 2.26 -17.35
N ASN A 112 -3.15 2.09 -16.71
CA ASN A 112 -2.09 1.13 -17.08
C ASN A 112 -1.16 1.61 -18.21
N ASP A 113 -0.65 2.83 -18.09
CA ASP A 113 0.38 3.38 -18.98
C ASP A 113 1.80 3.10 -18.44
N GLN A 114 2.80 3.11 -19.32
CA GLN A 114 4.19 2.80 -18.97
C GLN A 114 4.93 4.03 -18.46
N ILE A 115 5.75 3.85 -17.42
CA ILE A 115 6.75 4.83 -17.00
C ILE A 115 7.97 4.68 -17.90
N VAL A 116 8.19 5.67 -18.78
CA VAL A 116 9.26 5.65 -19.79
C VAL A 116 10.41 6.61 -19.47
N ASP A 117 10.20 7.50 -18.50
CA ASP A 117 11.20 8.48 -18.10
C ASP A 117 12.05 7.92 -16.96
N TYR A 118 13.33 7.67 -17.25
CA TYR A 118 14.29 7.15 -16.29
C TYR A 118 15.72 7.55 -16.64
N ASP A 119 16.58 7.58 -15.63
CA ASP A 119 18.01 7.87 -15.75
C ASP A 119 18.83 6.84 -14.96
N PHE A 120 19.95 6.39 -15.51
CA PHE A 120 20.89 5.56 -14.77
C PHE A 120 21.67 6.38 -13.75
N SER A 121 21.92 5.81 -12.57
CA SER A 121 22.87 6.37 -11.61
C SER A 121 24.26 6.55 -12.23
N PHE A 122 24.99 7.58 -11.77
CA PHE A 122 26.32 7.91 -12.28
C PHE A 122 27.29 8.08 -11.11
N ASN A 123 28.44 7.40 -11.17
CA ASN A 123 29.50 7.43 -10.15
C ASN A 123 29.02 7.14 -8.71
N THR A 124 28.08 6.20 -8.56
CA THR A 124 27.59 5.75 -7.26
C THR A 124 28.27 4.44 -6.85
N LEU A 125 28.40 4.20 -5.53
CA LEU A 125 28.91 2.91 -5.02
C LEU A 125 27.92 1.76 -5.26
N GLN A 126 26.63 2.06 -5.17
CA GLN A 126 25.54 1.15 -5.48
C GLN A 126 24.81 1.70 -6.70
N PRO A 127 24.83 1.00 -7.85
CA PRO A 127 24.05 1.35 -9.01
C PRO A 127 22.54 1.27 -8.74
N TYR A 128 21.79 2.18 -9.36
CA TYR A 128 20.34 2.17 -9.42
C TYR A 128 19.86 2.83 -10.72
N THR A 129 18.58 2.62 -11.05
CA THR A 129 17.87 3.33 -12.11
C THR A 129 16.84 4.24 -11.46
N HIS A 130 16.92 5.54 -11.71
CA HIS A 130 15.96 6.52 -11.20
C HIS A 130 14.79 6.65 -12.17
N PHE A 131 13.58 6.30 -11.74
CA PHE A 131 12.37 6.48 -12.51
C PHE A 131 11.62 7.72 -12.04
N TYR A 132 10.94 8.40 -12.97
CA TYR A 132 9.96 9.41 -12.62
C TYR A 132 8.75 9.42 -13.56
N LEU A 133 7.65 9.95 -13.06
CA LEU A 133 6.41 10.14 -13.79
C LEU A 133 5.83 11.50 -13.43
N LEU A 134 5.50 12.31 -14.44
CA LEU A 134 4.68 13.50 -14.27
C LEU A 134 3.20 13.15 -14.44
N PHE A 135 2.36 13.60 -13.51
CA PHE A 135 0.92 13.41 -13.53
C PHE A 135 0.21 14.73 -13.17
N PRO A 136 -0.83 15.17 -13.88
CA PRO A 136 -1.36 14.63 -15.14
C PRO A 136 -0.33 14.72 -16.27
N ASN A 137 -0.47 13.87 -17.28
CA ASN A 137 0.33 13.91 -18.51
C ASN A 137 -0.57 13.82 -19.76
N ASN A 138 0.05 13.72 -20.94
CA ASN A 138 -0.66 13.65 -22.22
C ASN A 138 -1.41 12.33 -22.45
N ARG A 139 -1.17 11.30 -21.65
CA ARG A 139 -1.79 9.98 -21.77
C ARG A 139 -2.86 9.73 -20.72
N VAL A 140 -2.73 10.30 -19.53
CA VAL A 140 -3.68 10.14 -18.41
C VAL A 140 -3.89 11.47 -17.70
N SER A 141 -5.16 11.89 -17.56
CA SER A 141 -5.56 13.07 -16.81
C SER A 141 -6.82 12.83 -15.96
N PRO A 142 -6.95 13.49 -14.79
CA PRO A 142 -8.12 13.37 -13.93
C PRO A 142 -9.30 14.18 -14.46
N LYS A 143 -10.51 13.64 -14.32
CA LYS A 143 -11.78 14.29 -14.72
C LYS A 143 -12.60 14.80 -13.54
N ILE A 144 -12.40 14.21 -12.37
CA ILE A 144 -13.11 14.54 -11.13
C ILE A 144 -12.10 14.63 -9.97
N ALA A 145 -12.51 15.32 -8.91
CA ALA A 145 -11.80 15.42 -7.64
C ALA A 145 -12.47 14.53 -6.60
#